data_AF-A0A358D3Q7-F1
#
_entry.id   AF-A0A358D3Q7-F1
#
_cell.length_a   1.000
_cell.length_b   1.000
_cell.length_c   1.000
_cell.angle_alpha   90.00
_cell.angle_beta   90.00
_cell.angle_gamma   90.00
#
_symmetry.space_group_name_H-M   'P 1'
#
loop_
_entity.id
_entity.type
_entity.pdbx_description
1 polymer ?
#
loop_
_entity_poly.entity_id
_entity_poly.type
_entity_poly.pdbx_seq_one_letter_code
_entity_poly.pdbx_strand_id
1 'polypeptide(L)'
;MASRKSKVLAVIALIMIFTALDAVSIFRSEQPRSLQQETQIFERTDLDQRNRPNQLHVVKYERVSRVLTVCFGSGRCVRHCNVPSYEFDSFRWSFMPDSYYSVRVGASSAGYRC
;
A
#
# COMPACT_ATOMS: atom_id res chain seq x y z
N MET A 1 6.33 -18.55 -55.89
CA MET A 1 6.76 -19.59 -54.91
C MET A 1 7.88 -19.02 -54.04
N ALA A 2 7.57 -18.52 -52.84
CA ALA A 2 8.59 -18.01 -51.92
C ALA A 2 9.38 -19.18 -51.33
N SER A 3 10.70 -19.19 -51.60
CA SER A 3 11.64 -20.23 -51.17
C SER A 3 11.54 -20.50 -49.66
N ARG A 4 11.55 -21.78 -49.26
CA ARG A 4 11.45 -22.24 -47.84
C ARG A 4 12.39 -21.49 -46.90
N LYS A 5 13.55 -21.04 -47.41
CA LYS A 5 14.56 -20.26 -46.66
C LYS A 5 14.06 -18.87 -46.25
N SER A 6 13.23 -18.21 -47.07
CA SER A 6 12.67 -16.89 -46.80
C SER A 6 11.65 -16.88 -45.65
N LYS A 7 10.90 -17.98 -45.48
CA LYS A 7 9.91 -18.11 -44.41
C LYS A 7 10.58 -18.32 -43.05
N VAL A 8 11.69 -19.06 -43.01
CA VAL A 8 12.46 -19.31 -41.77
C VAL A 8 13.12 -18.02 -41.27
N LEU A 9 13.69 -17.22 -42.17
CA LEU A 9 14.29 -15.93 -41.82
C LEU A 9 13.26 -14.93 -41.28
N ALA A 10 12.05 -14.92 -41.83
CA ALA A 10 10.96 -14.07 -41.33
C ALA A 10 10.51 -14.48 -39.91
N VAL A 11 10.46 -15.79 -39.62
CA VAL A 11 10.09 -16.29 -38.27
C VAL A 11 11.17 -15.94 -37.24
N ILE A 12 12.44 -16.10 -37.59
CA ILE A 12 13.56 -15.74 -36.68
C ILE A 12 13.56 -14.23 -36.40
N ALA A 13 13.33 -13.40 -37.42
CA ALA A 13 13.24 -11.95 -37.26
C ALA A 13 12.09 -11.54 -36.33
N LEU A 14 10.92 -12.18 -36.45
CA LEU A 14 9.79 -11.94 -35.55
C LEU A 14 10.11 -12.32 -34.10
N ILE A 15 10.74 -13.48 -33.86
CA ILE A 15 11.13 -13.91 -32.50
C ILE A 15 12.16 -12.93 -31.88
N MET A 16 13.10 -12.42 -32.67
CA MET A 16 14.07 -11.42 -32.22
C MET A 16 13.41 -10.09 -31.82
N ILE A 17 12.34 -9.68 -32.52
CA ILE A 17 11.58 -8.46 -32.17
C ILE A 17 10.80 -8.65 -30.87
N PHE A 18 10.13 -9.80 -30.69
CA PHE A 18 9.39 -10.07 -29.45
C PHE A 18 10.31 -10.19 -28.22
N THR A 19 11.47 -10.83 -28.37
CA THR A 19 12.46 -10.94 -27.27
C THR A 19 13.12 -9.61 -26.92
N ALA A 20 13.31 -8.71 -27.90
CA ALA A 20 13.80 -7.35 -27.64
C ALA A 20 12.73 -6.48 -26.94
N LEU A 21 11.45 -6.67 -27.25
CA LEU A 21 10.34 -5.98 -26.56
C LEU A 21 10.19 -6.42 -25.09
N ASP A 22 10.36 -7.72 -24.81
CA ASP A 22 10.34 -8.23 -23.43
C ASP A 22 11.55 -7.79 -22.60
N ALA A 23 12.71 -7.52 -23.22
CA ALA A 23 13.86 -6.99 -22.49
C ALA A 23 13.65 -5.52 -22.06
N VAL A 24 12.89 -4.74 -22.82
CA VAL A 24 12.62 -3.32 -22.51
C VAL A 24 11.54 -3.16 -21.43
N SER A 25 10.58 -4.08 -21.35
CA SER A 25 9.52 -4.05 -20.32
C SER A 25 10.04 -4.40 -18.91
N ILE A 26 11.18 -5.09 -18.79
CA ILE A 26 11.78 -5.44 -17.49
C ILE A 26 12.55 -4.25 -16.88
N PHE A 27 13.13 -3.35 -17.70
CA PHE A 27 13.86 -2.17 -17.20
C PHE A 27 12.97 -1.00 -16.80
N ARG A 28 11.69 -0.98 -17.20
CA ARG A 28 10.74 0.07 -16.78
C ARG A 28 9.99 -0.25 -15.48
N SER A 29 10.50 -1.23 -14.72
CA SER A 29 10.12 -1.54 -13.34
C SER A 29 11.15 -0.95 -12.35
N GLU A 30 11.63 0.27 -12.60
CA GLU A 30 12.34 1.03 -11.57
C GLU A 30 11.36 1.57 -10.53
N GLN A 31 11.05 0.72 -9.56
CA GLN A 31 11.35 1.01 -8.16
C GLN A 31 11.15 -0.28 -7.36
N PRO A 32 12.23 -0.96 -6.92
CA PRO A 32 12.11 -1.90 -5.84
C PRO A 32 11.74 -1.08 -4.60
N ARG A 33 10.44 -0.93 -4.33
CA ARG A 33 9.97 -0.60 -2.98
C ARG A 33 10.51 -1.71 -2.10
N SER A 34 11.58 -1.38 -1.37
CA SER A 34 12.23 -2.29 -0.45
C SER A 34 11.16 -2.95 0.44
N LEU A 35 11.45 -4.17 0.90
CA LEU A 35 10.64 -4.97 1.82
C LEU A 35 10.33 -4.30 3.19
N GLN A 36 10.59 -3.00 3.35
CA GLN A 36 9.93 -2.14 4.33
C GLN A 36 8.47 -1.93 3.89
N GLN A 37 7.64 -2.93 4.20
CA GLN A 37 6.21 -2.98 3.88
C GLN A 37 5.43 -2.01 4.78
N GLU A 38 5.71 -0.72 4.60
CA GLU A 38 4.94 0.37 5.16
C GLU A 38 3.62 0.46 4.37
N THR A 39 2.52 0.18 5.05
CA THR A 39 1.17 0.29 4.46
C THR A 39 0.51 1.56 4.94
N GLN A 40 0.35 2.52 4.04
CA GLN A 40 -0.53 3.68 4.22
C GLN A 40 -1.93 3.27 3.77
N ILE A 41 -2.92 3.40 4.66
CA ILE A 41 -4.30 3.01 4.37
C ILE A 41 -5.12 4.18 3.85
N PHE A 42 -4.85 5.39 4.32
CA PHE A 42 -5.76 6.50 4.14
C PHE A 42 -5.00 7.78 3.80
N GLU A 43 -5.39 8.39 2.69
CA GLU A 43 -5.06 9.75 2.31
C GLU A 43 -6.36 10.31 1.72
N ARG A 44 -7.11 11.07 2.54
CA ARG A 44 -8.41 11.60 2.10
C ARG A 44 -8.19 12.95 1.45
N THR A 45 -8.36 13.00 0.14
CA THR A 45 -8.44 14.25 -0.63
C THR A 45 -9.71 15.00 -0.20
N ASP A 46 -9.54 16.23 0.29
CA ASP A 46 -10.56 17.26 0.47
C ASP A 46 -11.81 16.87 1.29
N LEU A 47 -11.67 16.92 2.61
CA LEU A 47 -12.81 17.09 3.51
C LEU A 47 -12.51 18.24 4.46
N ASP A 48 -13.46 19.17 4.60
CA ASP A 48 -13.40 20.31 5.51
C ASP A 48 -12.98 19.87 6.92
N GLN A 49 -11.68 19.95 7.20
CA GLN A 49 -11.05 19.52 8.45
C GLN A 49 -11.68 20.20 9.68
N ARG A 50 -12.32 21.36 9.49
CA ARG A 50 -12.94 22.15 10.56
C ARG A 50 -14.12 21.48 11.24
N ASN A 51 -14.84 20.57 10.57
CA ASN A 51 -16.07 20.01 11.13
C ASN A 51 -15.89 18.70 11.91
N ARG A 52 -14.74 18.01 11.79
CA ARG A 52 -14.49 16.72 12.47
C ARG A 52 -13.02 16.53 12.89
N PRO A 53 -12.54 17.24 13.93
CA PRO A 53 -11.13 17.21 14.36
C PRO A 53 -10.63 15.84 14.85
N ASN A 54 -11.54 14.94 15.24
CA ASN A 54 -11.24 13.59 15.72
C ASN A 54 -11.41 12.50 14.65
N GLN A 55 -11.66 12.86 13.40
CA GLN A 55 -11.72 11.91 12.30
C GLN A 55 -10.31 11.45 11.91
N LEU A 56 -10.14 10.16 11.62
CA LEU A 56 -8.89 9.60 11.15
C LEU A 56 -8.59 10.15 9.75
N HIS A 57 -7.36 10.62 9.55
CA HIS A 57 -6.93 11.26 8.30
C HIS A 57 -5.78 10.51 7.63
N VAL A 58 -4.75 10.14 8.39
CA VAL A 58 -3.64 9.32 7.88
C VAL A 58 -3.43 8.17 8.82
N VAL A 59 -3.36 6.96 8.28
CA VAL A 59 -3.02 5.76 9.05
C VAL A 59 -1.90 5.03 8.34
N LYS A 60 -0.76 4.92 9.03
CA LYS A 60 0.46 4.28 8.59
C LYS A 60 0.76 3.11 9.50
N TYR A 61 0.96 1.93 8.94
CA TYR A 61 1.35 0.75 9.70
C TYR A 61 2.62 0.16 9.16
N GLU A 62 3.58 -0.03 10.06
CA GLU A 62 4.84 -0.69 9.79
C GLU A 62 4.74 -2.15 10.26
N ARG A 63 4.59 -3.08 9.31
CA ARG A 63 4.35 -4.49 9.60
C ARG A 63 5.48 -5.15 10.39
N VAL A 64 6.72 -4.75 10.14
CA VAL A 64 7.93 -5.33 10.76
C VAL A 64 8.01 -4.94 12.24
N SER A 65 7.84 -3.66 12.55
CA SER A 65 7.92 -3.12 13.91
C SER A 65 6.59 -3.22 14.68
N ARG A 66 5.49 -3.60 14.01
CA ARG A 66 4.13 -3.64 14.55
C ARG A 66 3.69 -2.28 15.12
N VAL A 67 4.13 -1.21 14.46
CA VAL A 67 3.82 0.17 14.85
C VAL A 67 2.72 0.72 13.96
N LEU A 68 1.66 1.22 14.58
CA LEU A 68 0.58 1.95 13.91
C LEU A 68 0.66 3.43 14.28
N THR A 69 0.79 4.30 13.30
CA THR A 69 0.69 5.75 13.47
C THR A 69 -0.62 6.23 12.89
N VAL A 70 -1.41 6.92 13.71
CA VAL A 70 -2.73 7.44 13.37
C VAL A 70 -2.73 8.95 13.55
N CYS A 71 -3.00 9.68 12.47
CA CYS A 71 -3.16 11.13 12.50
C CYS A 71 -4.62 11.50 12.26
N PHE A 72 -5.08 12.48 13.02
CA PHE A 72 -6.44 13.01 12.96
C PHE A 72 -6.51 14.27 12.10
N GLY A 73 -7.72 14.64 11.67
CA GLY A 73 -7.96 15.90 10.96
C GLY A 73 -7.52 17.16 11.72
N SER A 74 -7.39 17.08 13.05
CA SER A 74 -6.81 18.15 13.88
C SER A 74 -5.29 18.32 13.77
N GLY A 75 -4.60 17.44 13.03
CA GLY A 75 -3.13 17.42 12.93
C GLY A 75 -2.43 16.68 14.08
N ARG A 76 -3.16 16.26 15.13
CA ARG A 76 -2.61 15.40 16.18
C ARG A 76 -2.33 14.02 15.60
N CYS A 77 -1.15 13.46 15.90
CA CYS A 77 -0.82 12.06 15.62
C CYS A 77 -0.61 11.28 16.92
N VAL A 78 -1.05 10.02 16.93
CA VAL A 78 -0.88 9.08 18.03
C VAL A 78 -0.20 7.84 17.49
N ARG A 79 0.80 7.36 18.23
CA ARG A 79 1.58 6.17 17.90
C ARG A 79 1.15 5.02 18.80
N HIS A 80 0.92 3.86 18.20
CA HIS A 80 0.61 2.61 18.89
C HIS A 80 1.68 1.57 18.57
N CYS A 81 2.11 0.85 19.60
CA CYS A 81 3.17 -0.15 19.59
C CYS A 81 2.56 -1.54 19.75
N ASN A 82 3.22 -2.55 19.19
CA ASN A 82 2.81 -3.96 19.28
C ASN A 82 1.41 -4.26 18.76
N VAL A 83 0.88 -3.45 17.83
CA VAL A 83 -0.43 -3.70 17.21
C VAL A 83 -0.31 -4.95 16.33
N PRO A 84 -1.05 -6.03 16.58
CA PRO A 84 -0.96 -7.23 15.76
C PRO A 84 -1.44 -6.96 14.33
N SER A 85 -0.84 -7.65 13.35
CA SER A 85 -1.20 -7.48 11.95
C SER A 85 -2.67 -7.81 11.67
N TYR A 86 -3.26 -8.79 12.37
CA TYR A 86 -4.67 -9.14 12.20
C TYR A 86 -5.61 -8.04 12.73
N GLU A 87 -5.23 -7.32 13.78
CA GLU A 87 -6.03 -6.23 14.35
C GLU A 87 -5.97 -5.02 13.40
N PHE A 88 -4.77 -4.74 12.86
CA PHE A 88 -4.60 -3.76 11.80
C PHE A 88 -5.40 -4.09 10.54
N ASP A 89 -5.34 -5.34 10.06
CA ASP A 89 -6.08 -5.77 8.88
C ASP A 89 -7.60 -5.68 9.13
N SER A 90 -8.06 -6.04 10.34
CA SER A 90 -9.46 -5.89 10.75
C SER A 90 -9.91 -4.43 10.79
N PHE A 91 -9.08 -3.53 11.32
CA PHE A 91 -9.30 -2.08 11.30
C PHE A 91 -9.41 -1.56 9.85
N ARG A 92 -8.44 -1.92 9.01
CA ARG A 92 -8.34 -1.51 7.60
C ARG A 92 -9.58 -1.87 6.79
N TRP A 93 -10.12 -3.06 7.03
CA TRP A 93 -11.27 -3.60 6.29
C TRP A 93 -12.61 -3.35 6.99
N SER A 94 -12.62 -2.64 8.12
CA SER A 94 -13.87 -2.34 8.82
C SER A 94 -14.74 -1.36 8.02
N PHE A 95 -16.06 -1.56 8.07
CA PHE A 95 -17.03 -0.65 7.46
C PHE A 95 -17.02 0.75 8.09
N MET A 96 -16.62 0.84 9.36
CA MET A 96 -16.53 2.09 10.13
C MET A 96 -15.15 2.20 10.82
N PRO A 97 -14.11 2.64 10.10
CA PRO A 97 -12.74 2.69 10.63
C PRO A 97 -12.59 3.63 11.81
N ASP A 98 -13.21 4.82 11.77
CA ASP A 98 -13.20 5.78 12.89
C ASP A 98 -13.71 5.14 14.18
N SER A 99 -14.89 4.49 14.11
CA SER A 99 -15.50 3.80 15.24
C SER A 99 -14.66 2.59 15.68
N TYR A 100 -14.23 1.74 14.75
CA TYR A 100 -13.41 0.57 15.04
C TYR A 100 -12.14 0.97 15.79
N TYR A 101 -11.44 1.99 15.30
CA TYR A 101 -10.26 2.52 15.98
C TYR A 101 -10.59 2.95 17.40
N SER A 102 -11.66 3.75 17.61
CA SER A 102 -12.00 4.27 18.93
C SER A 102 -12.25 3.19 19.99
N VAL A 103 -12.84 2.05 19.60
CA VAL A 103 -13.20 0.98 20.53
C VAL A 103 -12.18 -0.15 20.64
N ARG A 104 -11.36 -0.38 19.61
CA ARG A 104 -10.47 -1.56 19.54
C ARG A 104 -9.00 -1.21 19.64
N VAL A 105 -8.55 -0.24 18.86
CA VAL A 105 -7.10 0.05 18.70
C VAL A 105 -6.69 1.24 19.55
N GLY A 106 -7.44 2.34 19.47
CA GLY A 106 -7.21 3.58 20.20
C GLY A 106 -7.75 3.60 21.63
N ALA A 107 -8.53 2.59 22.03
CA ALA A 107 -9.05 2.45 23.37
C ALA A 107 -7.90 2.27 24.38
N SER A 108 -7.95 2.95 25.53
CA SER A 108 -6.92 2.82 26.56
C SER A 108 -6.77 1.38 27.07
N SER A 109 -7.86 0.61 27.06
CA SER A 109 -7.89 -0.81 27.43
C SER A 109 -7.22 -1.73 26.41
N ALA A 110 -6.92 -1.26 25.19
CA ALA A 110 -6.30 -2.07 24.15
C ALA A 110 -4.82 -2.36 24.41
N GLY A 111 -4.17 -1.57 25.26
CA GLY A 111 -2.76 -1.79 25.64
C GLY A 111 -1.73 -1.51 24.54
N TYR A 112 -2.14 -0.90 23.42
CA TYR A 112 -1.24 -0.61 22.31
C TYR A 112 -0.57 0.76 22.39
N ARG A 113 -0.84 1.59 23.40
CA ARG A 113 -0.16 2.89 23.51
C ARG A 113 1.33 2.70 23.77
N CYS A 114 2.13 3.36 22.94
CA CYS A 114 3.41 3.87 23.38
C CYS A 114 3.14 5.19 24.16
#